data_AF-A0AAU3KRI0-F1
#
_entry.id   AF-A0AAU3KRI0-F1
#
_cell.length_a   1.000
_cell.length_b   1.000
_cell.length_c   1.000
_cell.angle_alpha   90.00
_cell.angle_beta   90.00
_cell.angle_gamma   90.00
#
_symmetry.space_group_name_H-M   'P 1'
#
loop_
_entity.id
_entity.type
_entity.pdbx_description
1 polymer ?
#
loop_
_entity_poly.entity_id
_entity_poly.type
_entity_poly.pdbx_seq_one_letter_code
_entity_poly.pdbx_strand_id
1 'polypeptide(L)'
;MLSFTGCDVLPPFVAHSAVHLNDQRYTEIADSYRQHLATAFTAEPIPYRSESGGDYTGLTYQDGSELVPGREPHGTSGFALHIAAPS
;
A
#
# COMPACT_ATOMS: atom_id res chain seq x y z
N MET A 1 4.73 -2.54 -8.51
CA MET A 1 3.39 -2.74 -7.93
C MET A 1 3.44 -3.95 -7.02
N LEU A 2 2.94 -3.86 -5.78
CA LEU A 2 3.01 -4.94 -4.78
C LEU A 2 1.63 -5.56 -4.44
N SER A 3 0.55 -5.18 -5.13
CA SER A 3 -0.80 -5.70 -4.84
C SER A 3 -1.22 -6.91 -5.69
N PHE A 4 -0.30 -7.64 -6.34
CA PHE A 4 -0.69 -8.59 -7.40
C PHE A 4 -1.14 -9.99 -6.95
N THR A 5 -1.12 -10.36 -5.66
CA THR A 5 -1.43 -11.77 -5.29
C THR A 5 -2.12 -11.91 -3.93
N GLY A 6 -3.14 -11.10 -3.63
CA GLY A 6 -3.94 -11.26 -2.39
C GLY A 6 -3.14 -11.09 -1.09
N CYS A 7 -1.99 -10.44 -1.14
CA CYS A 7 -1.19 -10.11 0.04
C CYS A 7 -1.68 -8.79 0.65
N ASP A 8 -1.77 -8.76 1.97
CA ASP A 8 -1.92 -7.52 2.73
C ASP A 8 -0.59 -6.74 2.72
N VAL A 9 -0.58 -5.59 2.03
CA VAL A 9 0.65 -4.79 1.87
C VAL A 9 0.80 -3.85 3.04
N LEU A 10 1.87 -4.01 3.84
CA LEU A 10 2.17 -3.09 4.93
C LEU A 10 2.78 -1.77 4.44
N PRO A 11 2.64 -0.67 5.20
CA PRO A 11 3.41 0.54 4.97
C PRO A 11 4.90 0.24 4.86
N PRO A 12 5.62 0.75 3.84
CA PRO A 12 7.02 0.43 3.65
C PRO A 12 7.89 1.08 4.73
N PHE A 13 8.96 0.39 5.12
CA PHE A 13 10.07 1.01 5.85
C PHE A 13 11.03 1.67 4.86
N VAL A 14 11.31 2.97 5.02
CA VAL A 14 12.19 3.73 4.13
C VAL A 14 13.34 4.36 4.90
N ALA A 15 14.57 3.96 4.56
CA ALA A 15 15.79 4.57 5.07
C ALA A 15 16.35 5.60 4.06
N HIS A 16 16.16 6.89 4.33
CA HIS A 16 16.67 7.95 3.47
C HIS A 16 18.19 8.14 3.61
N SER A 17 18.84 8.56 2.52
CA SER A 17 20.27 8.91 2.51
C SER A 17 21.21 7.82 3.02
N ALA A 18 20.89 6.54 2.75
CA ALA A 18 21.64 5.39 3.25
C ALA A 18 23.14 5.40 2.88
N VAL A 19 23.53 6.08 1.79
CA VAL A 19 24.93 6.24 1.36
C VAL A 19 25.76 7.10 2.34
N HIS A 20 25.11 7.93 3.15
CA HIS A 20 25.76 8.85 4.09
C HIS A 20 25.57 8.43 5.56
N LEU A 21 25.30 7.15 5.81
CA LEU A 21 25.10 6.64 7.16
C LEU A 21 26.39 6.68 7.97
N ASN A 22 26.32 7.30 9.14
CA ASN A 22 27.31 7.14 10.21
C ASN A 22 26.78 6.12 11.25
N ASP A 23 27.64 5.71 12.17
CA ASP A 23 27.32 4.65 13.14
C ASP A 23 26.10 4.96 14.02
N GLN A 24 25.95 6.23 14.42
CA GLN A 24 24.79 6.66 15.21
C GLN A 24 23.49 6.52 14.41
N ARG A 25 23.46 7.07 13.18
CA ARG A 25 22.30 7.01 12.29
C ARG A 25 21.99 5.57 11.87
N TYR A 26 23.01 4.74 11.70
CA TYR A 26 22.82 3.31 11.44
C TYR A 26 22.10 2.63 12.60
N THR A 27 22.54 2.88 13.84
CA THR A 27 21.92 2.30 15.04
C THR A 27 20.45 2.72 15.16
N GLU A 28 20.16 4.01 14.99
CA GLU A 28 18.79 4.55 14.99
C GLU A 28 17.89 3.86 13.94
N ILE A 29 18.38 3.71 12.70
CA ILE A 29 17.63 3.06 11.62
C ILE A 29 17.44 1.57 11.91
N ALA A 30 18.46 0.89 12.43
CA ALA A 30 18.39 -0.53 12.77
C ALA A 30 17.37 -0.80 13.90
N ASP A 31 17.31 0.07 14.91
CA ASP A 31 16.28 0.01 15.97
C ASP A 31 14.88 0.23 15.42
N SER A 32 14.70 1.25 14.57
CA SER A 32 13.41 1.52 13.94
C SER A 32 12.97 0.37 13.03
N TYR A 33 13.90 -0.23 12.29
CA TYR A 33 13.61 -1.39 11.45
C TYR A 33 13.25 -2.64 12.27
N ARG A 34 13.93 -2.88 13.40
CA ARG A 34 13.55 -3.94 14.35
C ARG A 34 12.12 -3.76 14.85
N GLN A 35 11.74 -2.54 15.22
CA GLN A 35 10.38 -2.26 15.66
C GLN A 35 9.36 -2.48 14.54
N HIS A 36 9.67 -2.05 13.31
CA HIS A 36 8.80 -2.29 12.15
C HIS A 36 8.56 -3.79 11.92
N LEU A 37 9.63 -4.60 11.96
CA LEU A 37 9.51 -6.07 11.85
C LEU A 37 8.74 -6.69 13.01
N ALA A 38 8.89 -6.18 14.24
CA ALA A 38 8.16 -6.66 15.40
C ALA A 38 6.64 -6.46 15.27
N THR A 39 6.20 -5.48 14.48
CA THR A 39 4.80 -5.20 14.19
C THR A 39 4.28 -5.82 12.89
N ALA A 40 5.08 -6.62 12.18
CA ALA A 40 4.71 -7.10 10.84
C ALA A 40 3.39 -7.91 10.78
N PHE A 41 2.96 -8.52 11.89
CA PHE A 41 1.70 -9.29 11.95
C PHE A 41 0.55 -8.55 12.64
N THR A 42 0.77 -7.32 13.12
CA THR A 42 -0.22 -6.52 13.84
C THR A 42 -0.42 -5.12 13.26
N ALA A 43 0.50 -4.67 12.39
CA ALA A 43 0.39 -3.41 11.69
C ALA A 43 -0.79 -3.42 10.71
N GLU A 44 -1.46 -2.27 10.59
CA GLU A 44 -2.56 -2.10 9.66
C GLU A 44 -2.02 -2.07 8.21
N PRO A 45 -2.53 -2.92 7.32
CA PRO A 45 -2.16 -2.89 5.90
C PRO A 45 -2.64 -1.60 5.21
N ILE A 46 -1.99 -1.26 4.11
CA ILE A 46 -2.50 -0.26 3.17
C ILE A 46 -3.79 -0.82 2.54
N PRO A 47 -4.93 -0.11 2.63
CA PRO A 47 -6.21 -0.60 2.15
C PRO A 47 -6.33 -0.42 0.63
N TYR A 48 -5.53 -1.17 -0.13
CA TYR A 48 -5.66 -1.21 -1.59
C TYR A 48 -7.00 -1.84 -1.99
N ARG A 49 -7.64 -1.29 -3.01
CA ARG A 49 -8.87 -1.86 -3.59
C ARG A 49 -8.58 -3.22 -4.21
N SER A 50 -9.44 -4.19 -3.94
CA SER A 50 -9.37 -5.51 -4.57
C SER A 50 -9.96 -5.45 -5.98
N GLU A 51 -9.21 -5.95 -6.97
CA GLU A 51 -9.69 -6.11 -8.35
C GLU A 51 -10.87 -7.09 -8.46
N SER A 52 -10.92 -8.09 -7.57
CA SER A 52 -12.00 -9.09 -7.50
C SER A 52 -13.08 -8.74 -6.48
N GLY A 53 -12.92 -7.66 -5.72
CA GLY A 53 -13.80 -7.27 -4.61
C GLY A 53 -15.06 -6.52 -5.01
N GLY A 54 -15.34 -6.37 -6.31
CA GLY A 54 -16.53 -5.68 -6.83
C GLY A 54 -16.44 -4.15 -6.90
N ASP A 55 -15.29 -3.58 -6.51
CA ASP A 55 -14.99 -2.15 -6.74
C ASP A 55 -14.71 -1.87 -8.21
N TYR A 56 -14.23 -2.87 -8.93
CA TYR A 56 -14.01 -2.80 -10.37
C TYR A 56 -15.08 -3.60 -11.11
N THR A 57 -15.36 -3.20 -12.35
CA THR A 57 -16.23 -3.95 -13.28
C THR A 57 -15.71 -5.37 -13.55
N GLY A 58 -14.47 -5.69 -13.14
CA GLY A 58 -13.90 -7.03 -13.07
C GLY A 58 -13.15 -7.42 -14.33
N LEU A 59 -12.41 -8.54 -14.25
CA LEU A 59 -11.60 -9.08 -15.36
C LEU A 59 -12.45 -9.74 -16.47
N THR A 60 -13.78 -9.65 -16.38
CA THR A 60 -14.73 -10.34 -17.28
C THR A 60 -14.98 -9.55 -18.57
N TYR A 61 -14.75 -8.24 -18.56
CA TYR A 61 -14.93 -7.41 -19.75
C TYR A 61 -13.67 -7.47 -20.62
N GLN A 62 -13.87 -7.71 -21.92
CA GLN A 62 -12.77 -7.77 -22.90
C GLN A 62 -11.99 -6.45 -23.02
N ASP A 63 -12.61 -5.36 -22.55
CA ASP A 63 -12.09 -4.00 -22.67
C ASP A 63 -11.25 -3.58 -21.44
N GLY A 64 -11.08 -4.47 -20.45
CA GLY A 64 -10.34 -4.22 -19.22
C GLY A 64 -11.23 -3.96 -18.00
N SER A 65 -10.60 -3.65 -16.87
CA SER A 65 -11.29 -3.38 -15.60
C SER A 65 -11.33 -1.88 -15.32
N GLU A 66 -12.53 -1.35 -15.09
CA GLU A 66 -12.76 0.05 -14.72
C GLU A 66 -13.29 0.13 -13.28
N LEU A 67 -12.98 1.21 -12.57
CA LEU A 67 -13.57 1.45 -11.25
C LEU A 67 -15.07 1.72 -11.43
N VAL A 68 -15.90 1.11 -10.58
CA VAL A 68 -17.35 1.33 -10.62
C VAL A 68 -17.63 2.80 -10.26
N PRO A 69 -18.41 3.53 -11.08
CA PRO A 69 -18.71 4.93 -10.83
C PRO A 69 -19.30 5.18 -9.44
N GLY A 70 -18.84 6.23 -8.76
CA GLY A 70 -19.29 6.61 -7.43
C GLY A 70 -18.56 5.88 -6.30
N ARG A 71 -17.55 5.06 -6.62
CA ARG A 71 -16.63 4.49 -5.63
C ARG A 71 -15.43 5.40 -5.37
N GLU A 72 -15.20 6.40 -6.22
CA GLU A 72 -14.15 7.39 -6.07
C GLU A 72 -14.40 8.27 -4.84
N PRO A 73 -13.43 8.40 -3.92
CA PRO A 73 -13.46 9.49 -2.95
C PRO A 73 -13.42 10.84 -3.67
N HIS A 74 -14.19 11.82 -3.19
CA HIS A 74 -14.24 13.15 -3.80
C HIS A 74 -12.85 13.76 -3.97
N GLY A 75 -12.54 14.22 -5.18
CA GLY A 75 -11.29 14.90 -5.50
C GLY A 75 -10.08 13.97 -5.70
N THR A 76 -10.26 12.65 -5.73
CA THR A 76 -9.17 11.70 -5.99
C THR A 76 -9.00 11.40 -7.48
N SER A 77 -7.75 11.22 -7.91
CA SER A 77 -7.37 10.80 -9.26
C SER A 77 -6.02 10.08 -9.26
N GLY A 78 -5.66 9.44 -10.37
CA GLY A 78 -4.39 8.71 -10.50
C GLY A 78 -4.26 7.58 -9.47
N PHE A 79 -3.07 7.39 -8.89
CA PHE A 79 -2.80 6.29 -7.96
C PHE A 79 -3.66 6.30 -6.69
N ALA A 80 -4.15 7.47 -6.27
CA ALA A 80 -4.99 7.60 -5.09
C ALA A 80 -6.34 6.88 -5.25
N LEU A 81 -6.80 6.63 -6.49
CA LEU A 81 -8.04 5.88 -6.76
C LEU A 81 -7.97 4.43 -6.27
N HIS A 82 -6.77 3.86 -6.18
CA HIS A 82 -6.58 2.46 -5.75
C HIS A 82 -6.59 2.28 -4.24
N ILE A 83 -6.79 3.35 -3.46
CA ILE A 83 -6.97 3.28 -2.02
C ILE A 83 -8.48 3.28 -1.73
N ALA A 84 -8.95 2.32 -0.94
CA ALA A 84 -10.33 2.28 -0.50
C ALA A 84 -10.62 3.46 0.44
N ALA A 85 -11.81 4.04 0.34
CA ALA A 85 -12.24 5.03 1.32
C ALA A 85 -12.35 4.37 2.71
N PRO A 86 -11.95 5.06 3.80
CA PRO A 86 -12.26 4.58 5.14
C PRO A 86 -13.78 4.42 5.28
N SER A 87 -14.22 3.30 5.86
CA SER A 87 -15.64 2.98 6.11
C SER A 87 -16.24 3.82 7.25
#